data_AF-A0A536XBU2-F1
#
_entry.id   AF-A0A536XBU2-F1
#
_cell.length_a   1.000
_cell.length_b   1.000
_cell.length_c   1.000
_cell.angle_alpha   90.00
_cell.angle_beta   90.00
_cell.angle_gamma   90.00
#
_symmetry.space_group_name_H-M   'P 1'
#
loop_
_entity.id
_entity.type
_entity.pdbx_description
1 polymer ?
#
loop_
_entity_poly.entity_id
_entity_poly.type
_entity_poly.pdbx_seq_one_letter_code
_entity_poly.pdbx_strand_id
1 'polypeptide(L)'
;MQSASIAASSLEFYEMHRAIHPFVKLAPIVVASAALIWLAGTPAHASHLGESLTTDQQLVSVNNQFLGALAAWEKLPPSLKSSNLANLVGLAQTRQQLMIALLQLDPKVAAARALPQSIRARMPSQVAAFVEETVRVQGNGAVHVSDNFAGGTSKSVFKLLGNAGSTPQNVYMADASGSERDLHKLAGKKLTFAALRIGDNLLLLDKKQVQAQPQAAGSTTASGSVQATTSTVQGDQKTLSILVNFSDKALSCTAADVGSRVFGATGATVNNIFKTDSRGLVTFSGNAVGPYTINYASTGSCDYNGWASAAEAAAKAAGVDPTQYARVNYVTPSNGSCGWSGLAYMPGRQSWVQSCSSTGIYAHELGHNLSLHHAATPTAEYGDGSDPMGGADAIGHNGANKVMAGWQPAGTVLDVSNAGSFNVTNVSDNSVSGTAQVLRMVKADTAEFYYVSLREATGVDAGLGASFVNTVSVHRATGNLPTKTYLLQVLTAGQSFSDATNGITITNQGASGGVATVGVSMGGGVCSRASPTVAVSPASQT
;
A
#
# COMPACT_ATOMS: atom_id res chain seq x y z
N MET A 1 62.56 -32.29 -45.78
CA MET A 1 61.29 -33.00 -45.53
C MET A 1 60.35 -32.03 -44.81
N GLN A 2 59.50 -31.19 -45.42
CA GLN A 2 59.04 -31.04 -46.82
C GLN A 2 58.41 -32.29 -47.46
N SER A 3 57.07 -32.33 -47.46
CA SER A 3 56.16 -32.29 -48.63
C SER A 3 54.72 -32.58 -48.12
N ALA A 4 53.78 -31.62 -48.21
CA ALA A 4 52.75 -31.49 -49.26
C ALA A 4 51.59 -32.53 -49.14
N SER A 5 50.31 -32.25 -49.36
CA SER A 5 49.49 -31.02 -49.61
C SER A 5 47.99 -31.39 -49.35
N ILE A 6 46.87 -30.73 -49.71
CA ILE A 6 46.49 -29.60 -50.61
C ILE A 6 45.06 -29.08 -50.25
N ALA A 7 44.69 -27.85 -50.66
CA ALA A 7 43.31 -27.30 -50.85
C ALA A 7 42.35 -27.20 -49.62
N ALA A 8 41.52 -26.16 -49.43
CA ALA A 8 41.27 -24.84 -50.07
C ALA A 8 40.59 -23.90 -49.00
N SER A 9 39.94 -22.73 -49.19
CA SER A 9 39.30 -22.02 -50.33
C SER A 9 39.26 -20.47 -50.12
N SER A 10 38.51 -19.75 -50.96
CA SER A 10 38.28 -18.28 -51.05
C SER A 10 37.00 -17.80 -50.30
N LEU A 11 36.59 -16.51 -50.20
CA LEU A 11 36.89 -15.19 -50.84
C LEU A 11 37.09 -14.10 -49.73
N GLU A 12 37.80 -12.94 -49.83
CA GLU A 12 37.87 -11.81 -50.82
C GLU A 12 36.62 -10.86 -50.88
N PHE A 13 36.63 -9.54 -51.21
CA PHE A 13 37.51 -8.33 -51.02
C PHE A 13 36.89 -7.11 -51.80
N TYR A 14 37.19 -5.79 -51.65
CA TYR A 14 37.66 -4.92 -50.54
C TYR A 14 37.58 -3.38 -50.92
N GLU A 15 37.40 -2.47 -49.93
CA GLU A 15 37.60 -0.97 -49.89
C GLU A 15 36.72 0.10 -50.65
N MET A 16 37.25 1.33 -50.88
CA MET A 16 36.59 2.65 -50.57
C MET A 16 36.80 3.86 -51.54
N HIS A 17 35.89 4.86 -51.45
CA HIS A 17 36.04 6.33 -51.77
C HIS A 17 36.09 6.75 -53.29
N ARG A 18 35.86 8.01 -53.76
CA ARG A 18 35.76 9.39 -53.17
C ARG A 18 35.04 10.43 -54.10
N ALA A 19 34.82 11.68 -53.61
CA ALA A 19 34.68 13.01 -54.31
C ALA A 19 33.27 13.51 -54.79
N ILE A 20 32.89 14.83 -54.95
CA ILE A 20 33.36 16.21 -54.55
C ILE A 20 32.16 17.24 -54.68
N HIS A 21 32.30 18.49 -54.16
CA HIS A 21 31.35 19.65 -54.04
C HIS A 21 31.02 20.44 -55.35
N PRO A 22 30.22 21.59 -55.44
CA PRO A 22 29.82 22.59 -54.38
C PRO A 22 28.47 23.42 -54.45
N PHE A 23 28.20 24.16 -53.35
CA PHE A 23 27.30 25.35 -53.18
C PHE A 23 25.76 25.16 -53.36
N VAL A 24 24.82 26.10 -53.09
CA VAL A 24 24.82 27.59 -52.88
C VAL A 24 23.89 28.03 -51.69
N LYS A 25 23.61 29.34 -51.50
CA LYS A 25 22.83 29.97 -50.38
C LYS A 25 21.37 30.33 -50.76
N LEU A 26 20.47 30.41 -49.77
CA LEU A 26 19.69 31.63 -49.41
C LEU A 26 18.77 31.44 -48.18
N ALA A 27 18.40 32.55 -47.53
CA ALA A 27 17.43 32.61 -46.43
C ALA A 27 16.72 33.99 -46.41
N PRO A 28 15.51 34.10 -45.85
CA PRO A 28 15.24 35.19 -44.91
C PRO A 28 14.44 34.76 -43.66
N ILE A 29 14.24 35.71 -42.74
CA ILE A 29 13.70 35.53 -41.39
C ILE A 29 12.21 35.89 -41.32
N VAL A 30 11.44 35.17 -40.49
CA VAL A 30 10.24 35.71 -39.82
C VAL A 30 10.32 35.36 -38.33
N VAL A 31 10.06 36.34 -37.47
CA VAL A 31 10.02 36.17 -36.00
C VAL A 31 8.57 35.98 -35.55
N ALA A 32 8.31 34.95 -34.76
CA ALA A 32 7.04 34.77 -34.05
C ALA A 32 7.30 34.15 -32.67
N SER A 33 7.03 34.90 -31.60
CA SER A 33 7.21 34.44 -30.22
C SER A 33 6.02 33.59 -29.78
N ALA A 34 6.25 32.33 -29.43
CA ALA A 34 5.28 31.47 -28.76
C ALA A 34 5.99 30.62 -27.69
N ALA A 35 5.89 31.03 -26.43
CA ALA A 35 6.38 30.24 -25.30
C ALA A 35 5.40 29.09 -25.03
N LEU A 36 5.58 27.95 -25.71
CA LEU A 36 4.76 26.76 -25.49
C LEU A 36 5.17 26.09 -24.17
N ILE A 37 4.43 26.40 -23.11
CA ILE A 37 4.63 25.83 -21.78
C ILE A 37 4.38 24.32 -21.86
N TRP A 38 5.41 23.52 -21.58
CA TRP A 38 5.29 22.07 -21.38
C TRP A 38 4.61 21.76 -20.04
N LEU A 39 3.30 22.03 -19.97
CA LEU A 39 2.41 21.50 -18.94
C LEU A 39 2.13 20.03 -19.24
N ALA A 40 3.11 19.18 -18.92
CA ALA A 40 2.93 17.74 -18.79
C ALA A 40 2.04 17.45 -17.56
N GLY A 41 0.75 17.73 -17.69
CA GLY A 41 -0.24 17.49 -16.65
C GLY A 41 -0.31 16.02 -16.28
N THR A 42 -0.42 15.72 -14.99
CA THR A 42 -0.46 14.36 -14.46
C THR A 42 -1.69 13.60 -14.99
N PRO A 43 -1.52 12.51 -15.79
CA PRO A 43 -2.63 11.86 -16.50
C PRO A 43 -3.48 10.93 -15.61
N ALA A 44 -3.57 11.24 -14.30
CA ALA A 44 -4.19 10.38 -13.28
C ALA A 44 -5.43 11.01 -12.60
N HIS A 45 -5.76 12.29 -12.87
CA HIS A 45 -6.94 12.95 -12.28
C HIS A 45 -8.00 13.30 -13.32
N ALA A 46 -7.62 13.56 -14.57
CA ALA A 46 -8.57 13.87 -15.64
C ALA A 46 -9.36 12.65 -16.14
N SER A 47 -8.75 11.46 -16.14
CA SER A 47 -9.38 10.20 -16.53
C SER A 47 -10.57 9.84 -15.64
N HIS A 48 -10.33 9.70 -14.34
CA HIS A 48 -11.35 9.27 -13.38
C HIS A 48 -12.52 10.25 -13.23
N LEU A 49 -12.33 11.55 -13.52
CA LEU A 49 -13.42 12.53 -13.59
C LEU A 49 -14.32 12.34 -14.83
N GLY A 50 -13.74 11.95 -15.97
CA GLY A 50 -14.52 11.59 -17.17
C GLY A 50 -15.24 10.25 -17.02
N GLU A 51 -14.57 9.26 -16.41
CA GLU A 51 -15.13 7.95 -16.10
C GLU A 51 -16.28 8.05 -15.10
N SER A 52 -16.11 8.77 -13.98
CA SER A 52 -17.15 8.92 -12.96
C SER A 52 -18.39 9.62 -13.50
N LEU A 53 -18.22 10.69 -14.28
CA LEU A 53 -19.32 11.38 -14.94
C LEU A 53 -20.06 10.47 -15.94
N THR A 54 -19.34 9.65 -16.69
CA THR A 54 -19.93 8.69 -17.64
C THR A 54 -20.72 7.60 -16.91
N THR A 55 -20.16 7.03 -15.85
CA THR A 55 -20.82 6.03 -15.01
C THR A 55 -22.05 6.61 -14.29
N ASP A 56 -21.98 7.86 -13.81
CA ASP A 56 -23.10 8.55 -13.18
C ASP A 56 -24.27 8.78 -14.15
N GLN A 57 -23.99 9.22 -15.39
CA GLN A 57 -25.02 9.38 -16.42
C GLN A 57 -25.71 8.05 -16.77
N GLN A 58 -24.94 6.95 -16.87
CA GLN A 58 -25.48 5.61 -17.06
C GLN A 58 -26.33 5.17 -15.86
N LEU A 59 -25.85 5.39 -14.63
CA LEU A 59 -26.58 5.06 -13.41
C LEU A 59 -27.90 5.82 -13.31
N VAL A 60 -27.92 7.13 -13.61
CA VAL A 60 -29.14 7.95 -13.63
C VAL A 60 -30.15 7.42 -14.65
N SER A 61 -29.70 7.04 -15.85
CA SER A 61 -30.56 6.47 -16.90
C SER A 61 -31.20 5.15 -16.44
N VAL A 62 -30.41 4.20 -15.95
CA VAL A 62 -30.90 2.89 -15.45
C VAL A 62 -31.77 3.06 -14.21
N ASN A 63 -31.43 4.00 -13.31
CA ASN A 63 -32.25 4.32 -12.14
C ASN A 63 -33.64 4.84 -12.51
N ASN A 64 -33.75 5.69 -13.54
CA ASN A 64 -35.04 6.19 -14.02
C ASN A 64 -35.88 5.07 -14.65
N GLN A 65 -35.26 4.18 -15.44
CA GLN A 65 -35.92 2.98 -15.98
C GLN A 65 -36.40 2.05 -14.85
N PHE A 66 -35.56 1.81 -13.84
CA PHE A 66 -35.86 0.98 -12.67
C PHE A 66 -37.03 1.53 -11.84
N LEU A 67 -37.06 2.84 -11.55
CA LEU A 67 -38.16 3.48 -10.82
C LEU A 67 -39.48 3.47 -11.62
N GLY A 68 -39.40 3.63 -12.94
CA GLY A 68 -40.56 3.45 -13.83
C GLY A 68 -41.10 2.02 -13.82
N ALA A 69 -40.21 1.02 -13.90
CA ALA A 69 -40.57 -0.40 -13.83
C ALA A 69 -41.16 -0.78 -12.46
N LEU A 70 -40.64 -0.25 -11.36
CA LEU A 70 -41.21 -0.44 -10.02
C LEU A 70 -42.64 0.12 -9.94
N ALA A 71 -42.84 1.37 -10.38
CA ALA A 71 -44.15 2.02 -10.36
C ALA A 71 -45.18 1.37 -11.32
N ALA A 72 -44.72 0.65 -12.35
CA ALA A 72 -45.58 -0.20 -13.18
C ALA A 72 -45.91 -1.52 -12.47
N TRP A 73 -44.91 -2.21 -11.91
CA TRP A 73 -45.07 -3.49 -11.19
C TRP A 73 -45.97 -3.36 -9.94
N GLU A 74 -45.89 -2.24 -9.22
CA GLU A 74 -46.76 -1.94 -8.08
C GLU A 74 -48.25 -1.95 -8.45
N LYS A 75 -48.59 -1.48 -9.66
CA LYS A 75 -49.97 -1.36 -10.17
C LYS A 75 -50.53 -2.66 -10.78
N LEU A 76 -49.69 -3.69 -10.98
CA LEU A 76 -50.16 -4.95 -11.56
C LEU A 76 -51.10 -5.69 -10.60
N PRO A 77 -52.13 -6.40 -11.13
CA PRO A 77 -52.88 -7.39 -10.36
C PRO A 77 -51.95 -8.45 -9.73
N PRO A 78 -52.26 -8.99 -8.54
CA PRO A 78 -51.38 -9.96 -7.85
C PRO A 78 -50.97 -11.16 -8.72
N SER A 79 -51.87 -11.64 -9.57
CA SER A 79 -51.63 -12.75 -10.52
C SER A 79 -50.55 -12.47 -11.57
N LEU A 80 -50.24 -11.20 -11.86
CA LEU A 80 -49.23 -10.79 -12.85
C LEU A 80 -47.92 -10.31 -12.23
N LYS A 81 -47.85 -10.11 -10.90
CA LYS A 81 -46.64 -9.59 -10.25
C LYS A 81 -45.45 -10.55 -10.32
N SER A 82 -45.68 -11.87 -10.24
CA SER A 82 -44.61 -12.87 -10.31
C SER A 82 -43.98 -12.97 -11.70
N SER A 83 -44.80 -12.97 -12.76
CA SER A 83 -44.32 -13.08 -14.15
C SER A 83 -43.58 -11.82 -14.64
N ASN A 84 -43.91 -10.64 -14.08
CA ASN A 84 -43.26 -9.38 -14.41
C ASN A 84 -42.05 -9.04 -13.52
N LEU A 85 -41.69 -9.90 -12.56
CA LEU A 85 -40.62 -9.63 -11.60
C LEU A 85 -39.21 -9.65 -12.23
N ALA A 86 -38.98 -10.49 -13.25
CA ALA A 86 -37.67 -10.71 -13.84
C ALA A 86 -37.02 -9.42 -14.41
N ASN A 87 -37.81 -8.59 -15.11
CA ASN A 87 -37.33 -7.31 -15.65
C ASN A 87 -36.91 -6.33 -14.54
N LEU A 88 -37.67 -6.29 -13.45
CA LEU A 88 -37.37 -5.42 -12.31
C LEU A 88 -36.11 -5.87 -11.55
N VAL A 89 -35.88 -7.19 -11.45
CA VAL A 89 -34.63 -7.76 -10.92
C VAL A 89 -33.43 -7.43 -11.81
N GLY A 90 -33.55 -7.61 -13.13
CA GLY A 90 -32.47 -7.29 -14.08
C GLY A 90 -32.06 -5.82 -14.02
N LEU A 91 -33.02 -4.89 -14.03
CA LEU A 91 -32.75 -3.46 -13.85
C LEU A 91 -32.08 -3.14 -12.51
N ALA A 92 -32.47 -3.82 -11.42
CA ALA A 92 -31.83 -3.65 -10.12
C ALA A 92 -30.38 -4.16 -10.10
N GLN A 93 -30.09 -5.27 -10.80
CA GLN A 93 -28.74 -5.83 -10.95
C GLN A 93 -27.83 -4.89 -11.74
N THR A 94 -28.28 -4.38 -12.91
CA THR A 94 -27.53 -3.39 -13.70
C THR A 94 -27.32 -2.10 -12.91
N ARG A 95 -28.34 -1.63 -12.17
CA ARG A 95 -28.20 -0.46 -11.29
C ARG A 95 -27.17 -0.72 -10.19
N GLN A 96 -27.15 -1.90 -9.57
CA GLN A 96 -26.16 -2.24 -8.54
C GLN A 96 -24.73 -2.27 -9.11
N GLN A 97 -24.52 -2.83 -10.29
CA GLN A 97 -23.21 -2.85 -10.96
C GLN A 97 -22.69 -1.44 -11.23
N LEU A 98 -23.51 -0.56 -11.80
CA LEU A 98 -23.18 0.84 -12.04
C LEU A 98 -22.95 1.62 -10.74
N MET A 99 -23.73 1.33 -9.69
CA MET A 99 -23.56 1.93 -8.36
C MET A 99 -22.23 1.49 -7.71
N ILE A 100 -21.81 0.24 -7.86
CA ILE A 100 -20.52 -0.26 -7.36
C ILE A 100 -19.34 0.31 -8.16
N ALA A 101 -19.49 0.50 -9.48
CA ALA A 101 -18.48 1.18 -10.30
C ALA A 101 -18.33 2.65 -9.88
N LEU A 102 -19.44 3.37 -9.74
CA LEU A 102 -19.44 4.77 -9.29
C LEU A 102 -18.90 4.90 -7.85
N LEU A 103 -19.23 3.97 -6.96
CA LEU A 103 -18.68 3.90 -5.58
C LEU A 103 -17.15 3.80 -5.55
N GLN A 104 -16.54 3.17 -6.55
CA GLN A 104 -15.08 3.03 -6.64
C GLN A 104 -14.39 4.27 -7.26
N LEU A 105 -15.11 5.04 -8.07
CA LEU A 105 -14.60 6.25 -8.74
C LEU A 105 -14.86 7.52 -7.93
N ASP A 106 -16.07 7.68 -7.41
CA ASP A 106 -16.48 8.78 -6.53
C ASP A 106 -17.53 8.31 -5.49
N PRO A 107 -17.09 7.96 -4.26
CA PRO A 107 -17.99 7.60 -3.16
C PRO A 107 -19.01 8.69 -2.77
N LYS A 108 -18.72 9.97 -3.05
CA LYS A 108 -19.56 11.12 -2.68
C LYS A 108 -20.71 11.28 -3.67
N VAL A 109 -20.44 11.16 -4.96
CA VAL A 109 -21.50 11.10 -5.99
C VAL A 109 -22.31 9.82 -5.84
N ALA A 110 -21.68 8.67 -5.56
CA ALA A 110 -22.40 7.44 -5.23
C ALA A 110 -23.37 7.63 -4.04
N ALA A 111 -22.94 8.26 -2.93
CA ALA A 111 -23.83 8.58 -1.82
C ALA A 111 -25.04 9.43 -2.25
N ALA A 112 -24.87 10.38 -3.17
CA ALA A 112 -25.94 11.21 -3.72
C ALA A 112 -26.87 10.49 -4.72
N ARG A 113 -26.50 9.29 -5.20
CA ARG A 113 -27.32 8.43 -6.08
C ARG A 113 -28.02 7.28 -5.36
N ALA A 114 -27.75 7.10 -4.08
CA ALA A 114 -28.36 6.06 -3.25
C ALA A 114 -29.89 6.18 -3.18
N LEU A 115 -30.60 5.06 -3.33
CA LEU A 115 -32.06 5.08 -3.19
C LEU A 115 -32.49 5.22 -1.72
N PRO A 116 -33.48 6.08 -1.40
CA PRO A 116 -34.03 6.19 -0.06
C PRO A 116 -34.60 4.85 0.43
N GLN A 117 -34.41 4.53 1.72
CA GLN A 117 -34.90 3.28 2.30
C GLN A 117 -36.44 3.14 2.22
N SER A 118 -37.18 4.25 2.16
CA SER A 118 -38.62 4.29 1.90
C SER A 118 -39.02 3.84 0.49
N ILE A 119 -38.12 3.94 -0.49
CA ILE A 119 -38.30 3.38 -1.84
C ILE A 119 -37.94 1.88 -1.82
N ARG A 120 -36.85 1.49 -1.15
CA ARG A 120 -36.47 0.08 -0.98
C ARG A 120 -37.55 -0.74 -0.26
N ALA A 121 -38.19 -0.18 0.77
CA ALA A 121 -39.25 -0.84 1.54
C ALA A 121 -40.51 -1.20 0.74
N ARG A 122 -40.68 -0.67 -0.48
CA ARG A 122 -41.78 -1.00 -1.40
C ARG A 122 -41.47 -2.18 -2.33
N MET A 123 -40.23 -2.63 -2.36
CA MET A 123 -39.76 -3.63 -3.32
C MET A 123 -39.99 -5.07 -2.82
N PRO A 124 -40.27 -6.02 -3.73
CA PRO A 124 -40.20 -7.45 -3.40
C PRO A 124 -38.76 -7.84 -3.04
N SER A 125 -38.58 -8.85 -2.19
CA SER A 125 -37.27 -9.21 -1.62
C SER A 125 -36.20 -9.56 -2.66
N GLN A 126 -36.59 -10.17 -3.78
CA GLN A 126 -35.70 -10.49 -4.91
C GLN A 126 -35.11 -9.23 -5.58
N VAL A 127 -35.75 -8.07 -5.43
CA VAL A 127 -35.31 -6.77 -5.95
C VAL A 127 -34.59 -5.98 -4.85
N ALA A 128 -35.13 -5.99 -3.63
CA ALA A 128 -34.54 -5.34 -2.46
C ALA A 128 -33.15 -5.92 -2.06
N ALA A 129 -32.82 -7.13 -2.53
CA ALA A 129 -31.49 -7.74 -2.41
C ALA A 129 -30.40 -7.03 -3.24
N PHE A 130 -30.79 -6.35 -4.34
CA PHE A 130 -29.85 -5.63 -5.21
C PHE A 130 -29.80 -4.12 -4.91
N VAL A 131 -30.79 -3.59 -4.19
CA VAL A 131 -30.89 -2.16 -3.81
C VAL A 131 -30.30 -1.91 -2.42
N GLU A 132 -29.71 -0.73 -2.27
CA GLU A 132 -28.86 -0.33 -1.15
C GLU A 132 -29.59 -0.36 0.21
N GLU A 133 -28.91 -0.86 1.24
CA GLU A 133 -29.51 -1.07 2.56
C GLU A 133 -28.75 -0.34 3.67
N THR A 134 -29.45 0.40 4.53
CA THR A 134 -28.85 0.97 5.73
C THR A 134 -28.62 -0.13 6.77
N VAL A 135 -27.36 -0.41 7.08
CA VAL A 135 -26.93 -1.45 8.03
C VAL A 135 -26.12 -0.84 9.17
N ARG A 136 -26.11 -1.49 10.34
CA ARG A 136 -25.09 -1.26 11.38
C ARG A 136 -24.13 -2.44 11.39
N VAL A 137 -22.84 -2.17 11.24
CA VAL A 137 -21.79 -3.18 11.08
C VAL A 137 -20.79 -3.14 12.23
N GLN A 138 -20.15 -4.28 12.50
CA GLN A 138 -19.03 -4.40 13.43
C GLN A 138 -17.98 -5.34 12.84
N GLY A 139 -16.70 -5.03 13.04
CA GLY A 139 -15.57 -5.82 12.58
C GLY A 139 -14.24 -5.14 12.91
N ASN A 140 -13.12 -5.72 12.50
CA ASN A 140 -11.81 -5.10 12.62
C ASN A 140 -11.46 -4.35 11.32
N GLY A 141 -10.96 -3.13 11.43
CA GLY A 141 -10.47 -2.36 10.30
C GLY A 141 -9.11 -2.85 9.83
N ALA A 142 -8.93 -3.03 8.53
CA ALA A 142 -7.64 -3.34 7.90
C ALA A 142 -7.56 -2.70 6.51
N VAL A 143 -6.36 -2.37 6.03
CA VAL A 143 -6.14 -2.07 4.62
C VAL A 143 -5.80 -3.38 3.91
N HIS A 144 -6.39 -3.63 2.74
CA HIS A 144 -6.00 -4.69 1.84
C HIS A 144 -5.13 -4.09 0.74
N VAL A 145 -3.86 -4.48 0.72
CA VAL A 145 -2.84 -4.05 -0.24
C VAL A 145 -2.71 -5.11 -1.34
N SER A 146 -2.38 -4.73 -2.57
CA SER A 146 -2.26 -5.66 -3.70
C SER A 146 -1.26 -5.13 -4.72
N ASP A 147 -0.20 -5.90 -4.92
CA ASP A 147 1.12 -5.33 -5.18
C ASP A 147 1.70 -5.93 -6.45
N ASN A 148 1.81 -5.09 -7.47
CA ASN A 148 2.34 -5.40 -8.79
C ASN A 148 3.78 -4.90 -8.89
N PHE A 149 4.70 -5.63 -8.27
CA PHE A 149 6.13 -5.28 -8.28
C PHE A 149 6.70 -5.14 -9.70
N ALA A 150 6.27 -6.00 -10.63
CA ALA A 150 6.71 -5.94 -12.03
C ALA A 150 6.17 -4.70 -12.78
N GLY A 151 4.99 -4.22 -12.41
CA GLY A 151 4.38 -2.99 -12.95
C GLY A 151 4.61 -1.74 -12.11
N GLY A 152 5.48 -1.78 -11.09
CA GLY A 152 5.81 -0.62 -10.25
C GLY A 152 4.63 0.00 -9.48
N THR A 153 3.54 -0.74 -9.27
CA THR A 153 2.24 -0.21 -8.82
C THR A 153 1.62 -1.04 -7.68
N SER A 154 0.74 -0.42 -6.91
CA SER A 154 -0.07 -1.05 -5.84
C SER A 154 -1.51 -0.54 -5.88
N LYS A 155 -2.45 -1.34 -5.35
CA LYS A 155 -3.82 -0.92 -5.02
C LYS A 155 -4.14 -1.22 -3.56
N SER A 156 -4.37 -0.16 -2.78
CA SER A 156 -4.95 -0.25 -1.44
C SER A 156 -6.49 -0.17 -1.48
N VAL A 157 -7.18 -0.88 -0.58
CA VAL A 157 -8.62 -0.76 -0.32
C VAL A 157 -8.86 -0.97 1.17
N PHE A 158 -9.57 -0.06 1.86
CA PHE A 158 -9.95 -0.31 3.25
C PHE A 158 -11.03 -1.40 3.35
N LYS A 159 -10.90 -2.26 4.36
CA LYS A 159 -11.73 -3.43 4.59
C LYS A 159 -12.29 -3.43 6.01
N LEU A 160 -13.50 -3.96 6.14
CA LEU A 160 -14.03 -4.42 7.42
C LEU A 160 -13.96 -5.94 7.48
N LEU A 161 -13.11 -6.47 8.36
CA LEU A 161 -12.98 -7.90 8.63
C LEU A 161 -14.03 -8.29 9.68
N GLY A 162 -14.99 -9.12 9.28
CA GLY A 162 -16.03 -9.62 10.19
C GLY A 162 -15.53 -10.77 11.08
N ASN A 163 -16.44 -11.70 11.40
CA ASN A 163 -16.08 -12.93 12.09
C ASN A 163 -15.24 -13.84 11.17
N ALA A 164 -14.48 -14.78 11.75
CA ALA A 164 -13.72 -15.77 10.99
C ALA A 164 -14.62 -16.53 9.99
N GLY A 165 -14.18 -16.64 8.74
CA GLY A 165 -14.95 -17.25 7.65
C GLY A 165 -15.97 -16.33 6.97
N SER A 166 -16.14 -15.07 7.38
CA SER A 166 -16.94 -14.08 6.65
C SER A 166 -16.12 -13.32 5.61
N THR A 167 -16.71 -13.04 4.44
CA THR A 167 -16.06 -12.31 3.34
C THR A 167 -15.67 -10.89 3.74
N PRO A 168 -14.38 -10.48 3.62
CA PRO A 168 -13.93 -9.12 3.93
C PRO A 168 -14.58 -8.04 3.06
N GLN A 169 -15.44 -7.24 3.67
CA GLN A 169 -16.22 -6.19 2.99
C GLN A 169 -15.36 -4.97 2.67
N ASN A 170 -15.50 -4.41 1.47
CA ASN A 170 -14.85 -3.14 1.11
C ASN A 170 -15.52 -1.97 1.84
N VAL A 171 -14.76 -0.96 2.28
CA VAL A 171 -15.30 0.27 2.88
C VAL A 171 -14.84 1.49 2.10
N TYR A 172 -15.80 2.31 1.69
CA TYR A 172 -15.59 3.60 1.03
C TYR A 172 -16.17 4.72 1.91
N MET A 173 -15.64 5.95 1.80
CA MET A 173 -16.04 7.08 2.64
C MET A 173 -16.58 8.23 1.79
N ALA A 174 -17.84 8.60 2.00
CA ALA A 174 -18.49 9.76 1.37
C ALA A 174 -18.37 11.06 2.18
N ASP A 175 -17.86 10.98 3.42
CA ASP A 175 -17.71 12.14 4.30
C ASP A 175 -16.96 13.28 3.61
N ALA A 176 -17.58 14.46 3.52
CA ALA A 176 -17.03 15.60 2.81
C ALA A 176 -15.66 16.05 3.38
N SER A 177 -15.47 15.89 4.69
CA SER A 177 -14.24 16.20 5.43
C SER A 177 -13.28 15.02 5.56
N GLY A 178 -13.65 13.85 5.04
CA GLY A 178 -12.91 12.59 5.16
C GLY A 178 -11.92 12.33 4.01
N SER A 179 -10.98 11.42 4.28
CA SER A 179 -9.95 10.99 3.34
C SER A 179 -9.63 9.50 3.51
N GLU A 180 -9.04 8.87 2.49
CA GLU A 180 -8.50 7.51 2.61
C GLU A 180 -7.43 7.41 3.72
N ARG A 181 -6.62 8.47 3.89
CA ARG A 181 -5.69 8.61 5.02
C ARG A 181 -6.42 8.56 6.39
N ASP A 182 -7.67 8.99 6.49
CA ASP A 182 -8.48 8.85 7.71
C ASP A 182 -9.02 7.42 7.89
N LEU A 183 -9.35 6.71 6.81
CA LEU A 183 -9.64 5.27 6.88
C LEU A 183 -8.40 4.50 7.34
N HIS A 184 -7.21 4.79 6.83
CA HIS A 184 -5.98 4.07 7.22
C HIS A 184 -5.66 4.25 8.72
N LYS A 185 -6.00 5.40 9.33
CA LYS A 185 -5.94 5.61 10.80
C LYS A 185 -6.92 4.74 11.61
N LEU A 186 -7.86 4.04 10.97
CA LEU A 186 -8.81 3.11 11.57
C LEU A 186 -8.39 1.63 11.40
N ALA A 187 -7.29 1.36 10.72
CA ALA A 187 -6.70 0.03 10.65
C ALA A 187 -6.21 -0.44 12.05
N GLY A 188 -6.29 -1.74 12.33
CA GLY A 188 -5.92 -2.32 13.63
C GLY A 188 -6.87 -1.94 14.79
N LYS A 189 -8.06 -1.42 14.48
CA LYS A 189 -9.08 -1.05 15.47
C LYS A 189 -10.35 -1.87 15.24
N LYS A 190 -11.03 -2.22 16.33
CA LYS A 190 -12.38 -2.77 16.27
C LYS A 190 -13.35 -1.62 16.03
N LEU A 191 -14.06 -1.67 14.92
CA LEU A 191 -14.96 -0.62 14.44
C LEU A 191 -16.43 -1.02 14.64
N THR A 192 -17.29 -0.03 14.85
CA THR A 192 -18.75 -0.18 14.78
C THR A 192 -19.36 1.12 14.25
N PHE A 193 -20.11 1.03 13.14
CA PHE A 193 -20.66 2.19 12.45
C PHE A 193 -21.96 1.86 11.70
N ALA A 194 -22.71 2.90 11.34
CA ALA A 194 -23.78 2.80 10.36
C ALA A 194 -23.19 2.98 8.95
N ALA A 195 -23.63 2.18 8.00
CA ALA A 195 -23.19 2.21 6.60
C ALA A 195 -24.35 1.95 5.65
N LEU A 196 -24.19 2.37 4.40
CA LEU A 196 -25.04 1.94 3.30
C LEU A 196 -24.37 0.75 2.60
N ARG A 197 -25.01 -0.42 2.61
CA ARG A 197 -24.52 -1.65 1.97
C ARG A 197 -24.91 -1.70 0.49
N ILE A 198 -23.94 -2.00 -0.38
CA ILE A 198 -24.08 -2.05 -1.84
C ILE A 198 -23.35 -3.30 -2.35
N GLY A 199 -24.05 -4.42 -2.43
CA GLY A 199 -23.40 -5.75 -2.54
C GLY A 199 -22.48 -6.00 -1.34
N ASP A 200 -21.26 -6.46 -1.59
CA ASP A 200 -20.23 -6.69 -0.57
C ASP A 200 -19.51 -5.41 -0.11
N ASN A 201 -19.94 -4.24 -0.58
CA ASN A 201 -19.33 -2.95 -0.26
C ASN A 201 -20.15 -2.20 0.81
N LEU A 202 -19.45 -1.42 1.64
CA LEU A 202 -20.00 -0.55 2.67
C LEU A 202 -19.61 0.90 2.38
N LEU A 203 -20.59 1.79 2.35
CA LEU A 203 -20.38 3.23 2.20
C LEU A 203 -20.63 3.94 3.53
N LEU A 204 -19.56 4.50 4.10
CA LEU A 204 -19.57 5.31 5.31
C LEU A 204 -19.91 6.76 4.95
N LEU A 205 -21.07 7.22 5.39
CA LEU A 205 -21.62 8.54 5.04
C LEU A 205 -21.11 9.67 5.95
N ASP A 206 -20.86 9.37 7.23
CA ASP A 206 -20.45 10.33 8.27
C ASP A 206 -19.41 9.68 9.18
N LYS A 207 -18.17 10.20 9.17
CA LYS A 207 -17.06 9.62 9.91
C LYS A 207 -17.19 9.78 11.43
N LYS A 208 -18.07 10.68 11.91
CA LYS A 208 -18.35 10.87 13.34
C LYS A 208 -19.15 9.73 13.95
N GLN A 209 -19.81 8.91 13.12
CA GLN A 209 -20.58 7.74 13.57
C GLN A 209 -19.73 6.48 13.74
N VAL A 210 -18.42 6.56 13.47
CA VAL A 210 -17.47 5.45 13.69
C VAL A 210 -17.05 5.39 15.15
N GLN A 211 -17.57 4.40 15.85
CA GLN A 211 -17.05 3.98 17.15
C GLN A 211 -15.83 3.09 16.89
N ALA A 212 -14.65 3.52 17.32
CA ALA A 212 -13.39 2.80 17.14
C ALA A 212 -12.75 2.50 18.50
N GLN A 213 -12.49 1.22 18.77
CA GLN A 213 -11.76 0.74 19.94
C GLN A 213 -10.41 0.16 19.49
N PRO A 214 -9.31 0.31 20.27
CA PRO A 214 -8.09 -0.44 20.02
C PRO A 214 -8.41 -1.94 19.94
N GLN A 215 -7.87 -2.64 18.94
CA GLN A 215 -7.93 -4.10 18.95
C GLN A 215 -7.10 -4.59 20.14
N ALA A 216 -7.68 -5.46 20.98
CA ALA A 216 -6.97 -5.99 22.14
C ALA A 216 -5.78 -6.84 21.68
N ALA A 217 -4.57 -6.33 21.90
CA ALA A 217 -3.34 -7.12 21.80
C ALA A 217 -3.33 -8.23 22.87
N GLY A 218 -2.53 -9.27 22.65
CA GLY A 218 -2.30 -10.31 23.65
C GLY A 218 -1.83 -9.69 24.98
N SER A 219 -2.53 -10.00 26.07
CA SER A 219 -2.43 -9.26 27.33
C SER A 219 -1.07 -9.40 28.04
N THR A 220 -0.40 -8.27 28.24
CA THR A 220 0.31 -7.96 29.50
C THR A 220 -0.01 -6.54 29.94
N THR A 221 -0.26 -6.35 31.24
CA THR A 221 -0.63 -5.06 31.82
C THR A 221 0.56 -4.33 32.41
N ALA A 222 0.77 -3.07 32.01
CA ALA A 222 1.59 -2.11 32.74
C ALA A 222 0.87 -0.75 32.75
N SER A 223 0.85 -0.08 33.91
CA SER A 223 0.27 1.27 34.06
C SER A 223 1.40 2.30 34.13
N GLY A 224 1.29 3.38 33.35
CA GLY A 224 2.32 4.39 33.21
C GLY A 224 1.78 5.69 32.61
N SER A 225 2.48 6.80 32.83
CA SER A 225 2.04 8.15 32.45
C SER A 225 1.94 8.37 30.94
N VAL A 226 0.99 9.22 30.53
CA VAL A 226 0.71 9.53 29.13
C VAL A 226 1.82 10.35 28.48
N GLN A 227 2.74 9.65 27.82
CA GLN A 227 3.49 10.14 26.67
C GLN A 227 2.97 9.38 25.45
N ALA A 228 2.88 10.04 24.29
CA ALA A 228 2.27 9.43 23.09
C ALA A 228 3.21 8.40 22.44
N THR A 229 3.25 7.19 23.01
CA THR A 229 3.98 6.05 22.44
C THR A 229 3.24 5.50 21.23
N THR A 230 3.96 5.33 20.12
CA THR A 230 3.55 4.40 19.06
C THR A 230 3.43 3.00 19.67
N SER A 231 2.40 2.24 19.27
CA SER A 231 2.25 0.86 19.74
C SER A 231 3.36 0.00 19.12
N THR A 232 4.39 -0.31 19.91
CA THR A 232 5.56 -1.06 19.45
C THR A 232 5.16 -2.37 18.78
N VAL A 233 5.64 -2.56 17.56
CA VAL A 233 5.46 -3.78 16.77
C VAL A 233 6.41 -4.83 17.34
N GLN A 234 5.87 -5.83 18.04
CA GLN A 234 6.64 -6.80 18.82
C GLN A 234 5.96 -8.18 18.95
N GLY A 235 6.68 -9.13 19.53
CA GLY A 235 6.26 -10.50 19.78
C GLY A 235 6.69 -11.47 18.69
N ASP A 236 6.59 -12.78 18.97
CA ASP A 236 6.84 -13.80 17.98
C ASP A 236 5.67 -13.91 16.98
N GLN A 237 5.95 -13.64 15.72
CA GLN A 237 5.01 -13.64 14.62
C GLN A 237 4.87 -15.04 14.05
N LYS A 238 4.45 -15.99 14.90
CA LYS A 238 4.34 -17.41 14.56
C LYS A 238 3.50 -17.60 13.28
N THR A 239 4.17 -17.98 12.19
CA THR A 239 3.63 -17.97 10.81
C THR A 239 3.56 -19.38 10.23
N LEU A 240 2.46 -19.69 9.54
CA LEU A 240 2.34 -20.88 8.70
C LEU A 240 2.44 -20.48 7.22
N SER A 241 3.46 -20.95 6.52
CA SER A 241 3.55 -20.79 5.07
C SER A 241 2.92 -22.00 4.37
N ILE A 242 1.72 -21.83 3.80
CA ILE A 242 1.02 -22.89 3.07
C ILE A 242 1.33 -22.76 1.58
N LEU A 243 2.08 -23.71 1.04
CA LEU A 243 2.29 -23.84 -0.40
C LEU A 243 1.09 -24.55 -1.02
N VAL A 244 0.61 -24.06 -2.17
CA VAL A 244 -0.45 -24.72 -2.95
C VAL A 244 -0.10 -24.82 -4.43
N ASN A 245 -0.52 -25.91 -5.08
CA ASN A 245 -0.57 -26.02 -6.53
C ASN A 245 -1.97 -25.65 -7.01
N PHE A 246 -2.07 -24.99 -8.16
CA PHE A 246 -3.32 -24.95 -8.92
C PHE A 246 -3.52 -26.27 -9.67
N SER A 247 -4.76 -26.60 -10.03
CA SER A 247 -5.12 -27.85 -10.69
C SER A 247 -4.47 -28.04 -12.07
N ASP A 248 -4.01 -26.94 -12.69
CA ASP A 248 -3.34 -26.85 -13.98
C ASP A 248 -1.83 -26.52 -13.87
N LYS A 249 -1.32 -26.17 -12.67
CA LYS A 249 0.00 -25.55 -12.50
C LYS A 249 0.62 -25.77 -11.13
N ALA A 250 1.78 -26.42 -11.10
CA ALA A 250 2.55 -26.63 -9.88
C ALA A 250 3.41 -25.42 -9.48
N LEU A 251 3.82 -25.38 -8.22
CA LEU A 251 4.86 -24.49 -7.70
C LEU A 251 6.27 -24.92 -8.15
N SER A 252 7.19 -23.96 -8.18
CA SER A 252 8.61 -24.15 -8.51
C SER A 252 9.54 -24.32 -7.29
N CYS A 253 9.03 -24.10 -6.08
CA CYS A 253 9.78 -24.20 -4.82
C CYS A 253 9.14 -25.21 -3.86
N THR A 254 9.97 -25.73 -2.94
CA THR A 254 9.54 -26.64 -1.88
C THR A 254 9.19 -25.89 -0.59
N ALA A 255 8.50 -26.58 0.32
CA ALA A 255 8.26 -26.06 1.67
C ALA A 255 9.58 -25.81 2.43
N ALA A 256 10.65 -26.58 2.17
CA ALA A 256 11.95 -26.35 2.78
C ALA A 256 12.59 -25.03 2.30
N ASP A 257 12.45 -24.68 1.01
CA ASP A 257 12.96 -23.42 0.47
C ASP A 257 12.26 -22.22 1.12
N VAL A 258 10.93 -22.24 1.16
CA VAL A 258 10.13 -21.18 1.80
C VAL A 258 10.43 -21.10 3.30
N GLY A 259 10.52 -22.25 3.97
CA GLY A 259 10.87 -22.32 5.38
C GLY A 259 12.24 -21.72 5.69
N SER A 260 13.25 -21.96 4.84
CA SER A 260 14.58 -21.36 5.02
C SER A 260 14.57 -19.84 4.83
N ARG A 261 13.88 -19.32 3.79
CA ARG A 261 13.74 -17.88 3.52
C ARG A 261 12.99 -17.13 4.62
N VAL A 262 11.91 -17.71 5.16
CA VAL A 262 11.08 -17.05 6.17
C VAL A 262 11.67 -17.19 7.58
N PHE A 263 12.05 -18.40 8.01
CA PHE A 263 12.34 -18.69 9.42
C PHE A 263 13.83 -18.77 9.77
N GLY A 264 14.73 -18.89 8.77
CA GLY A 264 16.16 -19.11 9.01
C GLY A 264 16.79 -18.05 9.93
N ALA A 265 17.59 -18.47 10.90
CA ALA A 265 18.03 -17.62 12.01
C ALA A 265 19.18 -16.65 11.69
N THR A 266 19.77 -16.75 10.50
CA THR A 266 20.92 -15.94 10.03
C THR A 266 20.84 -15.71 8.52
N GLY A 267 21.55 -14.70 8.02
CA GLY A 267 21.65 -14.41 6.59
C GLY A 267 20.45 -13.67 6.01
N ALA A 268 20.21 -13.89 4.72
CA ALA A 268 19.19 -13.22 3.92
C ALA A 268 17.78 -13.83 4.12
N THR A 269 17.20 -13.66 5.31
CA THR A 269 15.92 -14.26 5.72
C THR A 269 14.98 -13.24 6.37
N VAL A 270 13.66 -13.46 6.27
CA VAL A 270 12.65 -12.58 6.89
C VAL A 270 12.85 -12.49 8.40
N ASN A 271 13.00 -13.63 9.08
CA ASN A 271 13.26 -13.68 10.51
C ASN A 271 14.50 -12.87 10.90
N ASN A 272 15.62 -13.00 10.17
CA ASN A 272 16.84 -12.26 10.50
C ASN A 272 16.71 -10.74 10.23
N ILE A 273 16.06 -10.33 9.12
CA ILE A 273 15.77 -8.92 8.82
C ILE A 273 14.96 -8.28 9.95
N PHE A 274 13.77 -8.83 10.24
CA PHE A 274 12.89 -8.26 11.27
C PHE A 274 13.51 -8.36 12.67
N LYS A 275 14.20 -9.45 13.02
CA LYS A 275 14.86 -9.59 14.32
C LYS A 275 16.02 -8.62 14.51
N THR A 276 16.81 -8.35 13.47
CA THR A 276 17.85 -7.33 13.52
C THR A 276 17.24 -5.94 13.61
N ASP A 277 16.35 -5.55 12.70
CA ASP A 277 15.79 -4.20 12.70
C ASP A 277 14.98 -3.84 13.96
N SER A 278 14.32 -4.84 14.54
CA SER A 278 13.54 -4.70 15.77
C SER A 278 14.36 -4.86 17.06
N ARG A 279 15.70 -4.99 16.98
CA ARG A 279 16.58 -5.28 18.13
C ARG A 279 16.12 -6.50 18.95
N GLY A 280 15.49 -7.47 18.29
CA GLY A 280 14.95 -8.70 18.89
C GLY A 280 13.49 -8.62 19.36
N LEU A 281 12.80 -7.49 19.21
CA LEU A 281 11.39 -7.34 19.60
C LEU A 281 10.43 -8.15 18.71
N VAL A 282 10.79 -8.39 17.45
CA VAL A 282 10.01 -9.17 16.46
C VAL A 282 10.82 -10.40 16.05
N THR A 283 10.20 -11.57 16.06
CA THR A 283 10.73 -12.78 15.42
C THR A 283 9.70 -13.40 14.50
N PHE A 284 10.15 -14.21 13.55
CA PHE A 284 9.29 -15.08 12.75
C PHE A 284 9.66 -16.54 13.03
N SER A 285 8.87 -17.20 13.87
CA SER A 285 8.89 -18.66 14.02
C SER A 285 7.79 -19.33 13.18
N GLY A 286 7.88 -20.65 13.01
CA GLY A 286 6.80 -21.46 12.47
C GLY A 286 7.25 -22.44 11.39
N ASN A 287 6.29 -22.82 10.54
CA ASN A 287 6.40 -23.96 9.63
C ASN A 287 6.05 -23.55 8.20
N ALA A 288 6.62 -24.26 7.23
CA ALA A 288 6.17 -24.26 5.84
C ALA A 288 5.64 -25.66 5.49
N VAL A 289 4.54 -25.74 4.75
CA VAL A 289 3.79 -26.98 4.50
C VAL A 289 3.24 -27.04 3.08
N GLY A 290 2.95 -28.25 2.57
CA GLY A 290 2.56 -28.48 1.19
C GLY A 290 3.75 -28.77 0.25
N PRO A 291 3.61 -28.61 -1.07
CA PRO A 291 2.47 -28.02 -1.76
C PRO A 291 1.21 -28.90 -1.75
N TYR A 292 0.04 -28.31 -1.48
CA TYR A 292 -1.27 -28.97 -1.61
C TYR A 292 -1.97 -28.55 -2.90
N THR A 293 -2.50 -29.49 -3.69
CA THR A 293 -3.28 -29.12 -4.88
C THR A 293 -4.69 -28.68 -4.48
N ILE A 294 -5.06 -27.45 -4.87
CA ILE A 294 -6.42 -26.90 -4.66
C ILE A 294 -7.23 -26.90 -5.96
N ASN A 295 -8.56 -26.97 -5.86
CA ASN A 295 -9.46 -27.05 -7.02
C ASN A 295 -9.70 -25.67 -7.69
N TYR A 296 -8.62 -25.02 -8.08
CA TYR A 296 -8.59 -23.73 -8.76
C TYR A 296 -7.50 -23.76 -9.84
N ALA A 297 -7.75 -23.11 -10.97
CA ALA A 297 -6.79 -23.02 -12.07
C ALA A 297 -6.03 -21.68 -12.07
N SER A 298 -4.80 -21.69 -12.58
CA SER A 298 -3.96 -20.51 -12.83
C SER A 298 -4.54 -19.57 -13.90
N THR A 299 -5.49 -20.05 -14.69
CA THR A 299 -6.28 -19.30 -15.67
C THR A 299 -7.68 -18.93 -15.17
N GLY A 300 -8.06 -19.38 -13.96
CA GLY A 300 -9.34 -19.05 -13.33
C GLY A 300 -9.39 -17.64 -12.76
N SER A 301 -10.53 -17.27 -12.17
CA SER A 301 -10.72 -16.00 -11.47
C SER A 301 -9.77 -15.85 -10.27
N CYS A 302 -9.44 -14.59 -9.92
CA CYS A 302 -8.54 -14.22 -8.82
C CYS A 302 -9.22 -14.36 -7.44
N ASP A 303 -9.71 -15.55 -7.09
CA ASP A 303 -10.39 -15.86 -5.82
C ASP A 303 -9.40 -16.20 -4.70
N TYR A 304 -8.57 -15.23 -4.32
CA TYR A 304 -7.54 -15.40 -3.28
C TYR A 304 -8.10 -15.81 -1.91
N ASN A 305 -9.34 -15.39 -1.57
CA ASN A 305 -10.02 -15.79 -0.34
C ASN A 305 -10.43 -17.28 -0.37
N GLY A 306 -10.96 -17.75 -1.50
CA GLY A 306 -11.26 -19.17 -1.71
C GLY A 306 -9.99 -20.04 -1.76
N TRP A 307 -8.91 -19.55 -2.37
CA TRP A 307 -7.60 -20.22 -2.36
C TRP A 307 -7.08 -20.40 -0.94
N ALA A 308 -7.12 -19.33 -0.13
CA ALA A 308 -6.73 -19.40 1.28
C ALA A 308 -7.59 -20.37 2.09
N SER A 309 -8.90 -20.39 1.83
CA SER A 309 -9.86 -21.30 2.48
C SER A 309 -9.56 -22.77 2.14
N ALA A 310 -9.27 -23.06 0.87
CA ALA A 310 -8.87 -24.38 0.40
C ALA A 310 -7.48 -24.80 0.93
N ALA A 311 -6.53 -23.86 0.99
CA ALA A 311 -5.19 -24.06 1.53
C ALA A 311 -5.22 -24.41 3.03
N GLU A 312 -5.99 -23.67 3.84
CA GLU A 312 -6.17 -23.98 5.26
C GLU A 312 -6.91 -25.30 5.50
N ALA A 313 -7.90 -25.63 4.67
CA ALA A 313 -8.57 -26.93 4.73
C ALA A 313 -7.60 -28.09 4.42
N ALA A 314 -6.74 -27.94 3.41
CA ALA A 314 -5.74 -28.95 3.05
C ALA A 314 -4.64 -29.10 4.13
N ALA A 315 -4.12 -27.99 4.68
CA ALA A 315 -3.18 -28.03 5.79
C ALA A 315 -3.78 -28.72 7.02
N LYS A 316 -5.05 -28.42 7.34
CA LYS A 316 -5.77 -29.05 8.46
C LYS A 316 -6.03 -30.54 8.23
N ALA A 317 -6.34 -30.95 6.99
CA ALA A 317 -6.46 -32.36 6.62
C ALA A 317 -5.11 -33.11 6.74
N ALA A 318 -3.99 -32.42 6.52
CA ALA A 318 -2.64 -32.92 6.77
C ALA A 318 -2.18 -32.80 8.24
N GLY A 319 -3.09 -32.50 9.18
CA GLY A 319 -2.82 -32.43 10.62
C GLY A 319 -2.23 -31.12 11.13
N VAL A 320 -2.11 -30.09 10.30
CA VAL A 320 -1.54 -28.79 10.67
C VAL A 320 -2.63 -27.74 10.81
N ASP A 321 -2.97 -27.37 12.04
CA ASP A 321 -4.05 -26.43 12.36
C ASP A 321 -3.62 -24.95 12.16
N PRO A 322 -4.16 -24.23 11.16
CA PRO A 322 -3.76 -22.85 10.89
C PRO A 322 -4.28 -21.83 11.92
N THR A 323 -5.13 -22.24 12.87
CA THR A 323 -5.59 -21.37 13.96
C THR A 323 -4.53 -21.19 15.06
N GLN A 324 -3.52 -22.06 15.10
CA GLN A 324 -2.41 -22.01 16.07
C GLN A 324 -1.29 -21.03 15.68
N TYR A 325 -1.51 -20.21 14.65
CA TYR A 325 -0.53 -19.30 14.06
C TYR A 325 -1.12 -17.89 13.98
N ALA A 326 -0.34 -16.88 14.38
CA ALA A 326 -0.72 -15.48 14.29
C ALA A 326 -0.78 -14.98 12.83
N ARG A 327 -0.07 -15.68 11.93
CA ARG A 327 0.05 -15.37 10.50
C ARG A 327 -0.12 -16.62 9.65
N VAL A 328 -0.67 -16.46 8.44
CA VAL A 328 -0.67 -17.47 7.39
C VAL A 328 -0.30 -16.80 6.06
N ASN A 329 0.75 -17.31 5.42
CA ASN A 329 1.19 -16.87 4.09
C ASN A 329 0.86 -17.97 3.08
N TYR A 330 0.13 -17.64 2.02
CA TYR A 330 -0.21 -18.58 0.94
C TYR A 330 0.73 -18.38 -0.24
N VAL A 331 1.55 -19.38 -0.52
CA VAL A 331 2.47 -19.38 -1.66
C VAL A 331 1.78 -20.07 -2.83
N THR A 332 1.58 -19.37 -3.94
CA THR A 332 0.86 -19.87 -5.12
C THR A 332 1.70 -19.75 -6.39
N PRO A 333 1.43 -20.52 -7.47
CA PRO A 333 1.90 -20.16 -8.80
C PRO A 333 1.28 -18.82 -9.21
N SER A 334 1.81 -18.16 -10.26
CA SER A 334 1.11 -17.00 -10.82
C SER A 334 -0.26 -17.35 -11.40
N ASN A 335 -1.27 -16.52 -11.14
CA ASN A 335 -2.59 -16.60 -11.77
C ASN A 335 -2.77 -15.44 -12.76
N GLY A 336 -3.19 -15.73 -14.00
CA GLY A 336 -3.27 -14.74 -15.08
C GLY A 336 -4.41 -13.71 -14.94
N SER A 337 -5.36 -13.93 -14.03
CA SER A 337 -6.46 -13.00 -13.73
C SER A 337 -6.16 -12.07 -12.55
N CYS A 338 -5.04 -12.27 -11.84
CA CYS A 338 -4.61 -11.38 -10.76
C CYS A 338 -3.66 -10.32 -11.29
N GLY A 339 -4.03 -9.03 -11.15
CA GLY A 339 -3.16 -7.89 -11.48
C GLY A 339 -2.09 -7.57 -10.43
N TRP A 340 -1.63 -8.57 -9.67
CA TRP A 340 -0.72 -8.45 -8.53
C TRP A 340 0.11 -9.73 -8.36
N SER A 341 1.26 -9.64 -7.70
CA SER A 341 2.12 -10.77 -7.32
C SER A 341 2.40 -10.85 -5.80
N GLY A 342 2.20 -9.75 -5.06
CA GLY A 342 1.98 -9.72 -3.62
C GLY A 342 0.56 -9.26 -3.25
N LEU A 343 0.07 -9.64 -2.07
CA LEU A 343 -1.23 -9.20 -1.52
C LEU A 343 -1.22 -9.46 -0.01
N ALA A 344 -1.57 -8.45 0.80
CA ALA A 344 -1.62 -8.59 2.24
C ALA A 344 -2.68 -7.71 2.92
N TYR A 345 -3.12 -8.13 4.11
CA TYR A 345 -3.89 -7.29 5.03
C TYR A 345 -2.95 -6.52 5.98
N MET A 346 -3.21 -5.23 6.18
CA MET A 346 -2.39 -4.30 6.95
C MET A 346 -3.20 -3.55 8.02
N PRO A 347 -3.01 -3.85 9.32
CA PRO A 347 -2.42 -5.08 9.85
C PRO A 347 -3.27 -6.31 9.49
N GLY A 348 -2.72 -7.52 9.66
CA GLY A 348 -3.43 -8.73 9.27
C GLY A 348 -2.83 -10.03 9.75
N ARG A 349 -3.59 -11.10 9.53
CA ARG A 349 -3.15 -12.50 9.64
C ARG A 349 -2.64 -13.04 8.30
N GLN A 350 -3.15 -12.54 7.18
CA GLN A 350 -3.05 -13.21 5.88
C GLN A 350 -2.23 -12.42 4.85
N SER A 351 -1.37 -13.14 4.14
CA SER A 351 -0.59 -12.67 2.99
C SER A 351 -0.54 -13.73 1.89
N TRP A 352 -0.31 -13.31 0.64
CA TRP A 352 -0.17 -14.19 -0.52
C TRP A 352 1.08 -13.80 -1.32
N VAL A 353 1.93 -14.77 -1.66
CA VAL A 353 3.13 -14.57 -2.47
C VAL A 353 3.08 -15.45 -3.72
N GLN A 354 2.99 -14.85 -4.90
CA GLN A 354 2.99 -15.59 -6.16
C GLN A 354 4.40 -16.00 -6.61
N SER A 355 4.49 -17.09 -7.35
CA SER A 355 5.68 -17.55 -8.11
C SER A 355 6.95 -17.78 -7.30
N CYS A 356 6.85 -18.15 -6.01
CA CYS A 356 8.01 -18.46 -5.16
C CYS A 356 9.05 -17.32 -5.09
N SER A 357 8.57 -16.08 -4.97
CA SER A 357 9.35 -14.83 -5.10
C SER A 357 10.54 -14.68 -4.12
N SER A 358 11.31 -13.61 -4.27
CA SER A 358 12.52 -13.34 -3.46
C SER A 358 12.21 -13.07 -1.98
N THR A 359 13.23 -13.15 -1.11
CA THR A 359 13.05 -12.97 0.34
C THR A 359 12.48 -11.59 0.67
N GLY A 360 12.86 -10.53 -0.06
CA GLY A 360 12.30 -9.18 0.12
C GLY A 360 10.78 -9.13 -0.06
N ILE A 361 10.22 -9.88 -1.01
CA ILE A 361 8.75 -9.94 -1.18
C ILE A 361 8.10 -10.70 -0.03
N TYR A 362 8.70 -11.77 0.48
CA TYR A 362 8.22 -12.41 1.71
C TYR A 362 8.29 -11.45 2.92
N ALA A 363 9.31 -10.59 3.01
CA ALA A 363 9.41 -9.56 4.03
C ALA A 363 8.38 -8.43 3.84
N HIS A 364 8.08 -8.03 2.60
CA HIS A 364 7.09 -7.02 2.22
C HIS A 364 5.68 -7.41 2.71
N GLU A 365 5.19 -8.58 2.31
CA GLU A 365 3.83 -9.02 2.65
C GLU A 365 3.65 -9.28 4.17
N LEU A 366 4.69 -9.80 4.82
CA LEU A 366 4.68 -10.01 6.28
C LEU A 366 4.90 -8.69 7.05
N GLY A 367 5.54 -7.70 6.43
CA GLY A 367 5.63 -6.31 6.90
C GLY A 367 4.28 -5.59 6.85
N HIS A 368 3.51 -5.77 5.78
CA HIS A 368 2.10 -5.32 5.73
C HIS A 368 1.29 -5.92 6.87
N ASN A 369 1.39 -7.23 7.11
CA ASN A 369 0.71 -7.85 8.24
C ASN A 369 1.14 -7.29 9.62
N LEU A 370 2.28 -6.59 9.70
CA LEU A 370 2.80 -5.87 10.88
C LEU A 370 2.42 -4.37 10.92
N SER A 371 1.61 -3.87 9.99
CA SER A 371 1.24 -2.44 9.80
C SER A 371 2.28 -1.58 9.06
N LEU A 372 3.34 -2.15 8.49
CA LEU A 372 4.25 -1.40 7.61
C LEU A 372 3.57 -1.14 6.27
N HIS A 373 3.76 0.05 5.71
CA HIS A 373 3.24 0.46 4.39
C HIS A 373 4.44 0.81 3.50
N HIS A 374 4.20 1.09 2.21
CA HIS A 374 5.27 1.21 1.23
C HIS A 374 6.31 2.28 1.58
N ALA A 375 7.55 1.98 1.18
CA ALA A 375 8.63 2.93 1.12
C ALA A 375 8.74 3.44 -0.33
N ALA A 376 8.17 4.63 -0.54
CA ALA A 376 8.00 5.26 -1.84
C ALA A 376 9.02 6.39 -2.05
N THR A 377 9.09 6.91 -3.26
CA THR A 377 9.46 8.33 -3.48
C THR A 377 8.19 9.14 -3.75
N PRO A 378 8.23 10.48 -3.81
CA PRO A 378 7.08 11.29 -4.23
C PRO A 378 6.53 10.96 -5.63
N THR A 379 7.26 10.18 -6.45
CA THR A 379 6.93 9.88 -7.85
C THR A 379 6.82 8.39 -8.19
N ALA A 380 7.25 7.48 -7.30
CA ALA A 380 7.20 6.03 -7.53
C ALA A 380 6.84 5.25 -6.25
N GLU A 381 5.92 4.29 -6.37
CA GLU A 381 5.33 3.55 -5.24
C GLU A 381 6.35 2.68 -4.50
N TYR A 382 7.20 1.97 -5.26
CA TYR A 382 8.36 1.23 -4.75
C TYR A 382 9.65 1.98 -5.09
N GLY A 383 9.67 3.28 -4.78
CA GLY A 383 10.77 4.18 -5.12
C GLY A 383 11.95 4.13 -4.15
N ASP A 384 11.75 3.65 -2.91
CA ASP A 384 12.82 3.55 -1.91
C ASP A 384 13.45 2.15 -1.91
N GLY A 385 14.38 1.93 -2.84
CA GLY A 385 15.20 0.72 -2.91
C GLY A 385 16.15 0.49 -1.72
N SER A 386 15.99 1.23 -0.60
CA SER A 386 16.66 0.95 0.67
C SER A 386 15.80 0.16 1.67
N ASP A 387 14.52 -0.10 1.39
CA ASP A 387 13.61 -0.79 2.31
C ASP A 387 12.87 -1.94 1.60
N PRO A 388 12.66 -3.12 2.22
CA PRO A 388 11.83 -4.18 1.65
C PRO A 388 10.43 -3.70 1.27
N MET A 389 9.84 -2.78 2.04
CA MET A 389 8.55 -2.12 1.73
C MET A 389 8.62 -1.19 0.50
N GLY A 390 9.83 -0.92 -0.02
CA GLY A 390 10.08 -0.23 -1.28
C GLY A 390 10.56 -1.16 -2.40
N GLY A 391 10.33 -2.47 -2.26
CA GLY A 391 10.68 -3.47 -3.27
C GLY A 391 12.14 -3.91 -3.29
N ALA A 392 12.94 -3.52 -2.28
CA ALA A 392 14.26 -4.09 -2.08
C ALA A 392 14.19 -5.58 -1.70
N ASP A 393 15.30 -6.32 -1.89
CA ASP A 393 15.36 -7.73 -1.50
C ASP A 393 15.73 -7.91 -0.01
N ALA A 394 16.69 -8.77 0.33
CA ALA A 394 17.00 -9.12 1.71
C ALA A 394 17.91 -8.09 2.42
N ILE A 395 17.37 -6.90 2.70
CA ILE A 395 18.01 -5.83 3.50
C ILE A 395 17.11 -5.35 4.64
N GLY A 396 17.66 -4.53 5.55
CA GLY A 396 16.88 -3.89 6.62
C GLY A 396 15.95 -2.78 6.14
N HIS A 397 15.05 -2.35 7.03
CA HIS A 397 14.10 -1.25 6.80
C HIS A 397 14.77 0.14 6.93
N ASN A 398 14.16 1.18 6.36
CA ASN A 398 14.62 2.56 6.48
C ASN A 398 14.38 3.12 7.90
N GLY A 399 15.12 4.18 8.25
CA GLY A 399 15.08 4.77 9.61
C GLY A 399 13.69 5.24 10.03
N ALA A 400 12.86 5.74 9.10
CA ALA A 400 11.49 6.15 9.39
C ALA A 400 10.60 4.96 9.78
N ASN A 401 10.67 3.84 9.04
CA ASN A 401 9.94 2.61 9.36
C ASN A 401 10.37 2.04 10.72
N LYS A 402 11.69 1.95 11.02
CA LYS A 402 12.17 1.49 12.34
C LYS A 402 11.68 2.38 13.49
N VAL A 403 11.59 3.70 13.32
CA VAL A 403 11.04 4.60 14.35
C VAL A 403 9.53 4.44 14.52
N MET A 404 8.76 4.37 13.42
CA MET A 404 7.30 4.26 13.49
C MET A 404 6.81 2.92 14.04
N ALA A 405 7.57 1.85 13.81
CA ALA A 405 7.35 0.53 14.41
C ALA A 405 7.72 0.46 15.91
N GLY A 406 8.35 1.49 16.47
CA GLY A 406 8.81 1.52 17.87
C GLY A 406 10.08 0.70 18.13
N TRP A 407 10.87 0.41 17.09
CA TRP A 407 12.08 -0.42 17.16
C TRP A 407 13.34 0.36 17.54
N GLN A 408 13.34 1.68 17.38
CA GLN A 408 14.43 2.55 17.85
C GLN A 408 14.23 2.89 19.34
N PRO A 409 15.16 2.50 20.24
CA PRO A 409 15.02 2.71 21.68
C PRO A 409 15.17 4.19 22.06
N ALA A 410 14.70 4.54 23.26
CA ALA A 410 14.82 5.89 23.80
C ALA A 410 16.27 6.40 23.75
N GLY A 411 16.46 7.63 23.26
CA GLY A 411 17.78 8.25 23.06
C GLY A 411 18.44 7.98 21.71
N THR A 412 17.95 7.05 20.88
CA THR A 412 18.46 6.85 19.50
C THR A 412 17.70 7.66 18.44
N VAL A 413 16.53 8.19 18.80
CA VAL A 413 15.81 9.22 18.02
C VAL A 413 16.04 10.57 18.69
N LEU A 414 16.61 11.52 17.96
CA LEU A 414 16.83 12.89 18.42
C LEU A 414 15.84 13.84 17.71
N ASP A 415 14.92 14.42 18.47
CA ASP A 415 14.04 15.48 17.98
C ASP A 415 14.82 16.80 17.86
N VAL A 416 15.02 17.27 16.63
CA VAL A 416 15.77 18.48 16.30
C VAL A 416 14.79 19.64 16.05
N SER A 417 14.84 20.63 16.93
CA SER A 417 14.00 21.85 16.89
C SER A 417 14.80 23.14 16.67
N ASN A 418 16.12 23.06 16.58
CA ASN A 418 17.04 24.18 16.47
C ASN A 418 18.08 23.93 15.38
N ALA A 419 18.66 25.00 14.83
CA ALA A 419 19.80 24.89 13.93
C ALA A 419 21.06 24.39 14.67
N GLY A 420 21.92 23.65 13.99
CA GLY A 420 23.14 23.07 14.57
C GLY A 420 23.84 22.09 13.63
N SER A 421 24.80 21.35 14.18
CA SER A 421 25.37 20.17 13.53
C SER A 421 25.31 18.98 14.49
N PHE A 422 24.87 17.83 13.97
CA PHE A 422 24.44 16.68 14.76
C PHE A 422 25.07 15.40 14.20
N ASN A 423 25.66 14.59 15.07
CA ASN A 423 26.19 13.29 14.66
C ASN A 423 25.07 12.22 14.64
N VAL A 424 25.05 11.42 13.60
CA VAL A 424 24.07 10.36 13.32
C VAL A 424 24.81 9.05 13.06
N THR A 425 24.73 8.11 14.00
CA THR A 425 25.30 6.77 13.86
C THR A 425 24.44 5.91 12.92
N ASN A 426 25.04 4.91 12.26
CA ASN A 426 24.37 3.90 11.45
C ASN A 426 23.10 3.33 12.14
N VAL A 427 21.93 3.44 11.50
CA VAL A 427 20.61 3.04 12.04
C VAL A 427 20.37 1.52 12.08
N SER A 428 21.32 0.74 11.57
CA SER A 428 21.35 -0.72 11.68
C SER A 428 22.38 -1.22 12.70
N ASP A 429 23.13 -0.35 13.38
CA ASP A 429 24.00 -0.73 14.50
C ASP A 429 23.18 -0.94 15.79
N ASN A 430 23.03 -2.20 16.18
CA ASN A 430 22.32 -2.59 17.39
C ASN A 430 23.18 -2.61 18.66
N SER A 431 24.52 -2.49 18.54
CA SER A 431 25.42 -2.39 19.70
C SER A 431 25.35 -1.02 20.37
N VAL A 432 25.03 0.01 19.58
CA VAL A 432 24.91 1.39 20.01
C VAL A 432 23.55 1.67 20.65
N SER A 433 23.58 2.48 21.71
CA SER A 433 22.41 3.06 22.39
C SER A 433 22.78 4.43 22.98
N GLY A 434 21.82 5.34 23.14
CA GLY A 434 22.04 6.66 23.72
C GLY A 434 22.74 7.70 22.83
N THR A 435 23.18 7.34 21.62
CA THR A 435 23.55 8.30 20.56
C THR A 435 22.46 8.32 19.48
N ALA A 436 22.32 9.46 18.79
CA ALA A 436 21.33 9.59 17.72
C ALA A 436 21.68 8.68 16.53
N GLN A 437 20.72 7.86 16.12
CA GLN A 437 20.74 7.05 14.89
C GLN A 437 19.71 7.56 13.87
N VAL A 438 18.71 8.32 14.35
CA VAL A 438 17.75 9.04 13.51
C VAL A 438 17.57 10.46 14.08
N LEU A 439 17.77 11.48 13.25
CA LEU A 439 17.25 12.83 13.56
C LEU A 439 15.81 12.91 13.08
N ARG A 440 14.93 13.50 13.91
CA ARG A 440 13.53 13.75 13.57
C ARG A 440 13.23 15.24 13.65
N MET A 441 12.59 15.80 12.62
CA MET A 441 12.22 17.22 12.55
C MET A 441 10.76 17.35 12.14
N VAL A 442 10.02 18.28 12.75
CA VAL A 442 8.59 18.49 12.46
C VAL A 442 8.42 19.17 11.09
N LYS A 443 7.57 18.59 10.23
CA LYS A 443 7.03 19.23 9.03
C LYS A 443 5.65 19.79 9.37
N ALA A 444 5.60 21.08 9.72
CA ALA A 444 4.47 21.72 10.39
C ALA A 444 3.26 21.96 9.46
N ASP A 445 3.49 22.21 8.16
CA ASP A 445 2.44 22.40 7.15
C ASP A 445 1.61 21.14 6.87
N THR A 446 2.19 19.94 7.02
CA THR A 446 1.47 18.66 6.80
C THR A 446 1.26 17.81 8.06
N ALA A 447 1.73 18.28 9.23
CA ALA A 447 1.79 17.51 10.48
C ALA A 447 2.49 16.15 10.32
N GLU A 448 3.56 16.14 9.53
CA GLU A 448 4.45 15.00 9.29
C GLU A 448 5.81 15.25 9.94
N PHE A 449 6.76 14.33 9.78
CA PHE A 449 8.14 14.52 10.20
C PHE A 449 9.10 14.18 9.07
N TYR A 450 10.24 14.87 9.05
CA TYR A 450 11.45 14.41 8.40
C TYR A 450 12.19 13.44 9.31
N TYR A 451 12.76 12.39 8.72
CA TYR A 451 13.62 11.41 9.36
C TYR A 451 14.95 11.39 8.60
N VAL A 452 16.06 11.49 9.32
CA VAL A 452 17.40 11.54 8.74
C VAL A 452 18.27 10.45 9.35
N SER A 453 18.75 9.52 8.53
CA SER A 453 19.51 8.34 8.97
C SER A 453 20.65 7.97 8.03
N LEU A 454 21.73 7.43 8.61
CA LEU A 454 22.87 6.83 7.93
C LEU A 454 22.74 5.29 7.91
N ARG A 455 23.25 4.62 6.87
CA ARG A 455 23.44 3.16 6.80
C ARG A 455 24.79 2.79 6.19
N GLU A 456 25.25 1.59 6.51
CA GLU A 456 26.47 0.97 5.96
C GLU A 456 26.14 -0.42 5.41
N ALA A 457 27.01 -0.97 4.56
CA ALA A 457 26.83 -2.29 3.94
C ALA A 457 27.20 -3.43 4.92
N THR A 458 26.50 -3.53 6.06
CA THR A 458 26.89 -4.37 7.20
C THR A 458 25.72 -5.18 7.77
N GLY A 459 25.96 -6.44 8.17
CA GLY A 459 24.94 -7.29 8.78
C GLY A 459 23.83 -7.63 7.77
N VAL A 460 22.58 -7.31 8.11
CA VAL A 460 21.44 -7.43 7.17
C VAL A 460 21.56 -6.47 5.98
N ASP A 461 22.29 -5.37 6.12
CA ASP A 461 22.47 -4.36 5.07
C ASP A 461 23.65 -4.67 4.14
N ALA A 462 24.26 -5.87 4.23
CA ALA A 462 25.36 -6.27 3.33
C ALA A 462 25.00 -6.24 1.83
N GLY A 463 23.70 -6.32 1.48
CA GLY A 463 23.17 -6.18 0.13
C GLY A 463 22.66 -4.77 -0.23
N LEU A 464 22.84 -3.77 0.64
CA LEU A 464 22.32 -2.42 0.46
C LEU A 464 22.94 -1.73 -0.78
N GLY A 465 22.09 -1.17 -1.64
CA GLY A 465 22.54 -0.49 -2.86
C GLY A 465 23.50 0.65 -2.57
N ALA A 466 24.62 0.71 -3.30
CA ALA A 466 25.76 1.59 -2.99
C ALA A 466 25.44 3.09 -2.89
N SER A 467 24.34 3.56 -3.49
CA SER A 467 23.81 4.92 -3.32
C SER A 467 23.43 5.26 -1.88
N PHE A 468 23.01 4.27 -1.08
CA PHE A 468 22.53 4.41 0.30
C PHE A 468 23.62 4.12 1.36
N VAL A 469 24.80 3.70 0.93
CA VAL A 469 25.91 3.30 1.80
C VAL A 469 26.80 4.51 2.07
N ASN A 470 27.05 4.83 3.34
CA ASN A 470 27.80 6.02 3.77
C ASN A 470 27.20 7.36 3.30
N THR A 471 25.91 7.37 2.95
CA THR A 471 25.14 8.56 2.59
C THR A 471 24.00 8.80 3.58
N VAL A 472 23.51 10.04 3.62
CA VAL A 472 22.44 10.45 4.53
C VAL A 472 21.12 10.42 3.79
N SER A 473 20.23 9.51 4.17
CA SER A 473 18.87 9.44 3.60
C SER A 473 17.92 10.38 4.34
N VAL A 474 17.11 11.14 3.59
CA VAL A 474 16.06 12.02 4.12
C VAL A 474 14.70 11.46 3.72
N HIS A 475 13.98 10.92 4.71
CA HIS A 475 12.64 10.36 4.56
C HIS A 475 11.58 11.28 5.18
N ARG A 476 10.32 11.14 4.74
CA ARG A 476 9.14 11.82 5.32
C ARG A 476 8.03 10.82 5.63
N ALA A 477 7.44 10.91 6.82
CA ALA A 477 6.29 10.09 7.22
C ALA A 477 5.45 10.77 8.33
N THR A 478 4.24 10.26 8.64
CA THR A 478 3.35 10.81 9.69
C THR A 478 3.71 10.39 11.12
N GLY A 479 4.79 9.62 11.30
CA GLY A 479 5.28 9.16 12.61
C GLY A 479 4.46 8.08 13.32
N ASN A 480 3.43 7.54 12.68
CA ASN A 480 2.57 6.48 13.21
C ASN A 480 2.22 5.49 12.09
N LEU A 481 2.22 4.20 12.39
CA LEU A 481 1.75 3.16 11.46
C LEU A 481 0.21 3.04 11.48
N PRO A 482 -0.43 2.58 10.38
CA PRO A 482 0.14 2.37 9.05
C PRO A 482 0.22 3.69 8.26
N THR A 483 1.39 3.99 7.70
CA THR A 483 1.62 5.17 6.86
C THR A 483 2.79 4.90 5.92
N LYS A 484 2.75 5.45 4.70
CA LYS A 484 3.89 5.34 3.77
C LYS A 484 5.08 6.14 4.28
N THR A 485 6.29 5.61 4.06
CA THR A 485 7.50 6.43 4.13
C THR A 485 7.81 6.95 2.73
N TYR A 486 8.29 8.18 2.63
CA TYR A 486 8.70 8.80 1.38
C TYR A 486 10.18 9.15 1.46
N LEU A 487 11.04 8.43 0.75
CA LEU A 487 12.41 8.87 0.48
C LEU A 487 12.34 10.12 -0.41
N LEU A 488 12.83 11.25 0.11
CA LEU A 488 12.82 12.52 -0.60
C LEU A 488 14.15 12.78 -1.31
N GLN A 489 15.25 12.48 -0.64
CA GLN A 489 16.61 12.66 -1.18
C GLN A 489 17.60 11.76 -0.44
N VAL A 490 18.63 11.32 -1.15
CA VAL A 490 19.84 10.73 -0.57
C VAL A 490 20.97 11.74 -0.77
N LEU A 491 21.65 12.10 0.31
CA LEU A 491 22.66 13.15 0.34
C LEU A 491 24.06 12.54 0.42
N THR A 492 24.88 12.75 -0.60
CA THR A 492 26.34 12.58 -0.49
C THR A 492 26.97 13.76 0.26
N ALA A 493 28.23 13.65 0.66
CA ALA A 493 28.92 14.72 1.41
C ALA A 493 28.90 16.05 0.64
N GLY A 494 28.55 17.14 1.33
CA GLY A 494 28.34 18.48 0.77
C GLY A 494 26.94 18.73 0.20
N GLN A 495 26.12 17.70 -0.05
CA GLN A 495 24.75 17.90 -0.56
C GLN A 495 23.77 18.29 0.54
N SER A 496 22.71 18.99 0.12
CA SER A 496 21.60 19.41 0.99
C SER A 496 20.23 19.10 0.39
N PHE A 497 19.27 18.85 1.28
CA PHE A 497 17.82 18.88 1.04
C PHE A 497 17.25 20.15 1.69
N SER A 498 16.27 20.81 1.06
CA SER A 498 15.62 22.01 1.61
C SER A 498 14.09 21.98 1.43
N ASP A 499 13.36 22.33 2.49
CA ASP A 499 11.94 22.72 2.40
C ASP A 499 11.78 24.18 2.85
N ALA A 500 11.65 25.07 1.86
CA ALA A 500 11.43 26.50 2.07
C ALA A 500 10.09 26.81 2.78
N THR A 501 9.11 25.90 2.73
CA THR A 501 7.80 26.05 3.38
C THR A 501 7.92 26.02 4.91
N ASN A 502 8.81 25.16 5.42
CA ASN A 502 9.09 25.03 6.85
C ASN A 502 10.38 25.75 7.28
N GLY A 503 11.13 26.31 6.33
CA GLY A 503 12.44 26.95 6.58
C GLY A 503 13.57 25.97 6.90
N ILE A 504 13.40 24.68 6.61
CA ILE A 504 14.35 23.62 7.01
C ILE A 504 15.34 23.37 5.87
N THR A 505 16.65 23.31 6.17
CA THR A 505 17.66 22.70 5.29
C THR A 505 18.50 21.69 6.05
N ILE A 506 18.73 20.53 5.43
CA ILE A 506 19.43 19.37 5.97
C ILE A 506 20.63 19.11 5.07
N THR A 507 21.84 19.16 5.61
CA THR A 507 23.11 19.04 4.87
C THR A 507 23.92 17.86 5.38
N ASN A 508 24.34 16.95 4.51
CA ASN A 508 25.37 15.96 4.87
C ASN A 508 26.74 16.65 4.87
N GLN A 509 27.33 16.91 6.03
CA GLN A 509 28.67 17.54 6.14
C GLN A 509 29.80 16.53 5.92
N GLY A 510 29.51 15.23 5.98
CA GLY A 510 30.44 14.12 5.77
C GLY A 510 30.03 12.89 6.57
N ALA A 511 30.52 11.71 6.18
CA ALA A 511 30.37 10.46 6.92
C ALA A 511 31.70 9.70 7.00
N SER A 512 31.98 9.10 8.16
CA SER A 512 33.18 8.31 8.43
C SER A 512 32.95 7.38 9.62
N GLY A 513 33.43 6.13 9.54
CA GLY A 513 33.39 5.17 10.65
C GLY A 513 32.00 4.96 11.26
N GLY A 514 30.97 4.72 10.43
CA GLY A 514 29.60 4.52 10.89
C GLY A 514 28.89 5.76 11.47
N VAL A 515 29.46 6.96 11.33
CA VAL A 515 28.86 8.22 11.80
C VAL A 515 28.83 9.26 10.68
N ALA A 516 27.66 9.89 10.48
CA ALA A 516 27.48 11.05 9.62
C ALA A 516 27.31 12.32 10.45
N THR A 517 27.94 13.41 10.05
CA THR A 517 27.72 14.73 10.63
C THR A 517 26.71 15.47 9.77
N VAL A 518 25.53 15.75 10.33
CA VAL A 518 24.40 16.38 9.64
C VAL A 518 24.24 17.81 10.13
N GLY A 519 24.46 18.78 9.25
CA GLY A 519 24.08 20.17 9.48
C GLY A 519 22.58 20.33 9.31
N VAL A 520 21.93 21.03 10.23
CA VAL A 520 20.54 21.46 10.09
C VAL A 520 20.49 22.96 10.27
N SER A 521 19.88 23.67 9.31
CA SER A 521 19.51 25.07 9.48
C SER A 521 17.99 25.20 9.55
N MET A 522 17.56 26.06 10.47
CA MET A 522 16.16 26.45 10.67
C MET A 522 16.08 27.94 10.40
N GLY A 523 15.60 28.32 9.21
CA GLY A 523 15.17 29.70 8.95
C GLY A 523 13.96 30.01 9.82
N GLY A 524 13.94 31.19 10.45
CA GLY A 524 12.78 31.63 11.24
C GLY A 524 11.53 31.59 10.36
N GLY A 525 10.61 30.68 10.68
CA GLY A 525 9.57 30.23 9.75
C GLY A 525 8.78 31.39 9.13
N VAL A 526 8.65 31.39 7.80
CA VAL A 526 7.89 32.41 7.08
C VAL A 526 6.42 32.27 7.50
N CYS A 527 5.96 33.17 8.37
CA CYS A 527 4.61 33.17 8.90
C CYS A 527 3.62 33.57 7.79
N SER A 528 3.21 32.59 6.99
CA SER A 528 2.20 32.73 5.94
C SER A 528 0.86 33.06 6.60
N ARG A 529 0.37 34.28 6.36
CA ARG A 529 -0.92 34.72 6.87
C ARG A 529 -2.03 33.90 6.22
N ALA A 530 -2.62 32.96 6.97
CA ALA A 530 -3.91 32.40 6.63
C ALA A 530 -4.95 33.53 6.60
N SER A 531 -5.76 33.61 5.54
CA SER A 531 -6.87 34.57 5.46
C SER A 531 -7.87 34.29 6.58
N PRO A 532 -8.30 35.30 7.37
CA PRO A 532 -9.23 35.07 8.47
C PRO A 532 -10.62 34.70 7.95
N THR A 533 -11.05 33.46 8.20
CA THR A 533 -12.38 32.97 7.82
C THR A 533 -13.46 33.55 8.73
N VAL A 534 -14.08 34.66 8.32
CA VAL A 534 -15.21 35.26 9.05
C VAL A 534 -16.48 34.46 8.79
N ALA A 535 -16.82 33.55 9.72
CA ALA A 535 -18.09 32.84 9.72
C ALA A 535 -19.16 33.68 10.43
N VAL A 536 -20.10 34.25 9.65
CA VAL A 536 -21.25 35.00 10.20
C VAL A 536 -22.41 34.04 10.42
N SER A 537 -22.67 33.67 11.68
CA SER A 537 -23.89 32.95 12.06
C SER A 537 -25.10 33.89 11.97
N PRO A 538 -26.23 33.48 11.34
CA PRO A 538 -27.47 34.26 11.41
C PRO A 538 -27.94 34.41 12.86
N ALA A 539 -28.29 35.64 13.25
CA ALA A 539 -28.94 35.87 14.54
C ALA A 539 -30.36 35.30 14.51
N SER A 540 -30.74 34.51 15.51
CA SER A 540 -32.12 34.05 15.65
C SER A 540 -33.02 35.25 15.95
N GLN A 541 -34.00 35.50 15.07
CA GLN A 541 -35.13 36.34 15.43
C GLN A 541 -36.07 35.53 16.32
N THR A 542 -36.63 36.18 17.33
CA THR A 542 -37.61 35.66 18.29
C THR A 542 -39.00 36.21 17.98
#